data_AF-A0A5B2UVR1-F1
#
_entry.id   AF-A0A5B2UVR1-F1
#
_cell.length_a   1.000
_cell.length_b   1.000
_cell.length_c   1.000
_cell.angle_alpha   90.00
_cell.angle_beta   90.00
_cell.angle_gamma   90.00
#
_symmetry.space_group_name_H-M   'P 1'
#
loop_
_entity.id
_entity.type
_entity.pdbx_description
1 polymer ?
#
loop_
_entity_poly.entity_id
_entity_poly.type
_entity_poly.pdbx_seq_one_letter_code
_entity_poly.pdbx_strand_id
1 'polypeptide(L)'
;MKTKAVQTAAPVPACGFQRGTWECRGDGYLWDADCDGWDPAENDNPCPCCNTMEYLQRAKDEAESCSYYSNNGSSGTGEDIWLNCLSWAEAANPEGLPEILRQIGPVEALIDDPSAPDGYIVRTNNAEVTP
;
A
#
# COMPACT_ATOMS: atom_id res chain seq x y z
N MET A 1 -29.17 39.89 -18.21
CA MET A 1 -28.90 38.71 -17.34
C MET A 1 -27.86 37.87 -18.05
N LYS A 2 -26.62 37.79 -17.54
CA LYS A 2 -25.55 36.98 -18.15
C LYS A 2 -25.43 35.69 -17.34
N THR A 3 -25.79 34.56 -17.94
CA THR A 3 -25.62 33.22 -17.39
C THR A 3 -24.13 32.94 -17.23
N LYS A 4 -23.67 32.67 -16.01
CA LYS A 4 -22.34 32.10 -15.76
C LYS A 4 -22.36 30.66 -16.25
N ALA A 5 -21.49 30.33 -17.20
CA ALA A 5 -21.20 28.94 -17.51
C ALA A 5 -20.56 28.30 -16.27
N VAL A 6 -21.16 27.23 -15.76
CA VAL A 6 -20.52 26.34 -14.79
C VAL A 6 -19.43 25.61 -15.55
N GLN A 7 -18.19 25.98 -15.29
CA GLN A 7 -17.03 25.27 -15.82
C GLN A 7 -16.93 23.96 -15.05
N THR A 8 -17.52 22.89 -15.60
CA THR A 8 -17.29 21.52 -15.11
C THR A 8 -15.81 21.23 -15.27
N ALA A 9 -15.12 21.00 -14.15
CA ALA A 9 -13.75 20.50 -14.16
C ALA A 9 -13.71 19.21 -15.01
N ALA A 10 -12.67 19.08 -15.84
CA ALA A 10 -12.42 17.81 -16.53
C ALA A 10 -12.33 16.69 -15.48
N PRO A 11 -12.87 15.49 -15.75
CA PRO A 11 -12.69 14.37 -14.83
C PRO A 11 -11.19 14.18 -14.61
N VAL A 12 -10.78 14.11 -13.34
CA VAL A 12 -9.42 13.68 -12.98
C VAL A 12 -9.20 12.37 -13.73
N PRO A 13 -8.11 12.22 -14.51
CA PRO A 13 -7.86 10.96 -15.18
C PRO A 13 -7.86 9.87 -14.12
N ALA A 14 -8.77 8.90 -14.29
CA ALA A 14 -8.88 7.77 -13.41
C ALA A 14 -7.49 7.11 -13.28
N CYS A 15 -7.13 6.69 -12.07
CA CYS A 15 -5.90 5.93 -11.86
C CYS A 15 -5.84 4.78 -12.86
N GLY A 16 -4.66 4.52 -13.43
CA GLY A 16 -4.41 3.46 -14.41
C GLY A 16 -3.24 2.58 -14.00
N PHE A 17 -3.01 2.44 -12.68
CA PHE A 17 -1.97 1.56 -12.15
C PHE A 17 -2.25 0.12 -12.59
N GLN A 18 -1.21 -0.57 -13.08
CA GLN A 18 -1.29 -1.98 -13.44
C GLN A 18 0.02 -2.69 -13.12
N ARG A 19 -0.08 -3.89 -12.55
CA ARG A 19 1.06 -4.78 -12.28
C ARG A 19 0.64 -6.24 -12.38
N GLY A 20 1.16 -6.94 -13.38
CA GLY A 20 0.71 -8.30 -13.67
C GLY A 20 -0.77 -8.27 -14.04
N THR A 21 -1.57 -9.04 -13.31
CA THR A 21 -3.03 -9.14 -13.47
C THR A 21 -3.78 -8.13 -12.61
N TRP A 22 -3.11 -7.47 -11.65
CA TRP A 22 -3.70 -6.45 -10.79
C TRP A 22 -3.77 -5.08 -11.49
N GLU A 23 -4.92 -4.43 -11.49
CA GLU A 23 -5.11 -3.08 -12.05
C GLU A 23 -5.95 -2.16 -11.11
N CYS A 24 -5.85 -0.83 -11.27
CA CYS A 24 -6.68 0.22 -10.63
C CYS A 24 -7.44 1.08 -11.69
N ARG A 25 -8.77 1.33 -11.55
CA ARG A 25 -9.71 1.97 -12.54
C ARG A 25 -10.11 3.33 -12.01
N GLY A 26 -9.42 3.82 -10.98
CA GLY A 26 -9.69 5.10 -10.33
C GLY A 26 -10.63 5.05 -9.13
N ASP A 27 -11.03 3.87 -8.66
CA ASP A 27 -11.85 3.67 -7.45
C ASP A 27 -11.02 3.59 -6.15
N GLY A 28 -9.70 3.45 -6.26
CA GLY A 28 -8.80 3.42 -5.10
C GLY A 28 -8.35 2.02 -4.69
N TYR A 29 -8.80 0.97 -5.38
CA TYR A 29 -8.47 -0.41 -5.04
C TYR A 29 -7.97 -1.17 -6.28
N LEU A 30 -7.18 -2.21 -6.03
CA LEU A 30 -6.71 -3.13 -7.04
C LEU A 30 -7.73 -4.25 -7.18
N TRP A 31 -8.06 -4.62 -8.41
CA TRP A 31 -8.73 -5.89 -8.70
C TRP A 31 -7.80 -6.79 -9.48
N ASP A 32 -8.00 -8.09 -9.33
CA ASP A 32 -7.37 -9.09 -10.16
C ASP A 32 -8.15 -9.23 -11.49
N ALA A 33 -7.50 -8.92 -12.62
CA ALA A 33 -8.17 -8.83 -13.91
C ALA A 33 -8.36 -10.18 -14.60
N ASP A 34 -7.82 -11.28 -14.06
CA ASP A 34 -7.74 -12.57 -14.76
C ASP A 34 -8.59 -13.72 -14.17
N CYS A 35 -9.05 -13.67 -12.92
CA CYS A 35 -9.50 -14.90 -12.23
C CYS A 35 -10.97 -14.98 -11.76
N ASP A 36 -11.72 -13.89 -11.57
CA ASP A 36 -13.01 -13.94 -10.83
C ASP A 36 -14.06 -12.93 -11.26
N GLY A 37 -13.68 -11.93 -12.05
CA GLY A 37 -14.56 -10.87 -12.50
C GLY A 37 -14.54 -9.67 -11.55
N TRP A 38 -14.79 -8.49 -12.09
CA TRP A 38 -14.70 -7.24 -11.34
C TRP A 38 -15.90 -7.07 -10.39
N ASP A 39 -15.64 -7.06 -9.07
CA ASP A 39 -16.59 -6.62 -8.06
C ASP A 39 -16.22 -5.20 -7.58
N PRO A 40 -17.00 -4.16 -7.95
CA PRO A 40 -16.75 -2.78 -7.49
C PRO A 40 -16.92 -2.57 -5.98
N ALA A 41 -17.44 -3.56 -5.24
CA ALA A 41 -17.53 -3.51 -3.78
C ALA A 41 -16.30 -4.08 -3.08
N GLU A 42 -15.39 -4.73 -3.81
CA GLU A 42 -14.15 -5.28 -3.25
C GLU A 42 -13.17 -4.15 -2.93
N ASN A 43 -12.82 -4.03 -1.65
CA ASN A 43 -11.94 -2.99 -1.11
C ASN A 43 -10.81 -3.56 -0.25
N ASP A 44 -10.40 -4.79 -0.57
CA ASP A 44 -9.40 -5.56 0.19
C ASP A 44 -7.96 -5.25 -0.23
N ASN A 45 -7.76 -4.63 -1.39
CA ASN A 45 -6.43 -4.34 -1.93
C ASN A 45 -6.31 -2.86 -2.29
N PRO A 46 -5.92 -1.95 -1.38
CA PRO A 46 -5.82 -0.53 -1.71
C PRO A 46 -4.77 -0.28 -2.80
N CYS A 47 -5.00 0.70 -3.66
CA CYS A 47 -4.10 0.98 -4.77
C CYS A 47 -2.84 1.75 -4.30
N PRO A 48 -1.61 1.28 -4.61
CA PRO A 48 -0.38 1.98 -4.24
C PRO A 48 -0.19 3.31 -4.96
N CYS A 49 -0.97 3.60 -6.01
CA CYS A 49 -0.90 4.85 -6.78
C CYS A 49 -1.85 5.92 -6.25
N CYS A 50 -3.16 5.61 -6.17
CA CYS A 50 -4.18 6.60 -5.84
C CYS A 50 -4.83 6.44 -4.46
N ASN A 51 -4.51 5.37 -3.73
CA ASN A 51 -4.90 5.16 -2.33
C ASN A 51 -3.67 4.71 -1.49
N THR A 52 -2.52 5.32 -1.78
CA THR A 52 -1.21 4.95 -1.21
C THR A 52 -1.18 5.01 0.32
N MET A 53 -1.97 5.90 0.93
CA MET A 53 -2.06 6.01 2.39
C MET A 53 -2.64 4.73 3.01
N GLU A 54 -3.82 4.31 2.57
CA GLU A 54 -4.45 3.09 3.09
C GLU A 54 -3.62 1.86 2.75
N TYR A 55 -3.03 1.84 1.54
CA TYR A 55 -2.14 0.76 1.10
C TYR A 55 -0.96 0.57 2.07
N LEU A 56 -0.24 1.63 2.39
CA LEU A 56 0.91 1.56 3.28
C LEU A 56 0.49 1.41 4.75
N GLN A 57 -0.66 1.92 5.17
CA GLN A 57 -1.16 1.68 6.53
C GLN A 57 -1.47 0.20 6.75
N ARG A 58 -2.11 -0.49 5.80
CA ARG A 58 -2.31 -1.94 5.88
C ARG A 58 -0.98 -2.69 5.91
N ALA A 59 -0.01 -2.29 5.08
CA ALA A 59 1.33 -2.87 5.10
C ALA A 59 2.04 -2.69 6.44
N LYS A 60 1.88 -1.54 7.11
CA LYS A 60 2.38 -1.30 8.46
C LYS A 60 1.71 -2.24 9.46
N ASP A 61 0.38 -2.33 9.46
CA ASP A 61 -0.36 -3.17 10.39
C ASP A 61 0.02 -4.66 10.25
N GLU A 62 0.21 -5.14 9.02
CA GLU A 62 0.69 -6.50 8.74
C GLU A 62 2.15 -6.70 9.16
N ALA A 63 3.03 -5.75 8.85
CA ALA A 63 4.44 -5.80 9.23
C ALA A 63 4.65 -5.85 10.75
N GLU A 64 3.79 -5.15 11.51
CA GLU A 64 3.83 -5.07 12.97
C GLU A 64 3.13 -6.24 13.68
N SER A 65 2.48 -7.13 12.92
CA SER A 65 1.73 -8.29 13.46
C SER A 65 2.21 -9.65 12.93
N CYS A 66 3.03 -9.69 11.89
CA CYS A 66 3.54 -10.90 11.27
C CYS A 66 5.06 -11.01 11.43
N SER A 67 5.55 -11.88 12.31
CA SER A 67 7.00 -12.17 12.38
C SER A 67 7.46 -13.10 11.26
N TYR A 68 6.59 -14.01 10.80
CA TYR A 68 6.86 -14.98 9.74
C TYR A 68 5.59 -15.30 8.95
N TYR A 69 5.72 -15.38 7.63
CA TYR A 69 4.72 -15.97 6.75
C TYR A 69 5.35 -16.99 5.80
N SER A 70 4.52 -17.94 5.37
CA SER A 70 4.85 -18.90 4.32
C SER A 70 3.59 -19.26 3.55
N ASN A 71 3.63 -19.10 2.23
CA ASN A 71 2.54 -19.42 1.32
C ASN A 71 3.09 -20.19 0.10
N ASN A 72 2.21 -20.52 -0.86
CA ASN A 72 2.52 -21.39 -2.01
C ASN A 72 3.63 -20.90 -2.98
N GLY A 73 4.25 -19.74 -2.75
CA GLY A 73 5.35 -19.24 -3.58
C GLY A 73 6.36 -18.35 -2.87
N SER A 74 6.13 -18.00 -1.59
CA SER A 74 7.03 -17.12 -0.86
C SER A 74 6.95 -17.38 0.64
N SER A 75 8.06 -17.13 1.31
CA SER A 75 8.11 -16.92 2.75
C SER A 75 8.82 -15.60 3.04
N GLY A 76 8.61 -15.05 4.22
CA GLY A 76 9.26 -13.83 4.65
C GLY A 76 8.80 -13.42 6.04
N THR A 77 9.09 -12.18 6.38
CA THR A 77 8.82 -11.55 7.66
C THR A 77 7.95 -10.31 7.47
N GLY A 78 7.54 -9.68 8.58
CA GLY A 78 6.86 -8.40 8.53
C GLY A 78 7.68 -7.32 7.83
N GLU A 79 9.01 -7.37 7.94
CA GLU A 79 9.87 -6.44 7.21
C GLU A 79 9.78 -6.65 5.70
N ASP A 80 9.74 -7.90 5.24
CA ASP A 80 9.59 -8.21 3.81
C ASP A 80 8.25 -7.70 3.27
N ILE A 81 7.17 -7.78 4.05
CA ILE A 81 5.86 -7.21 3.70
C ILE A 81 6.00 -5.69 3.51
N TRP A 82 6.53 -5.00 4.51
CA TRP A 82 6.68 -3.54 4.47
C TRP A 82 7.54 -3.07 3.28
N LEU A 83 8.74 -3.65 3.10
CA LEU A 83 9.67 -3.21 2.06
C LEU A 83 9.14 -3.50 0.65
N ASN A 84 8.43 -4.63 0.46
CA ASN A 84 7.79 -4.93 -0.81
C ASN A 84 6.69 -3.91 -1.14
N CYS A 85 5.80 -3.62 -0.19
CA CYS A 85 4.76 -2.60 -0.39
C CYS A 85 5.35 -1.21 -0.62
N LEU A 86 6.34 -0.82 0.17
CA LEU A 86 7.02 0.47 0.01
C LEU A 86 7.60 0.62 -1.40
N SER A 87 8.28 -0.41 -1.92
CA SER A 87 8.82 -0.39 -3.28
C SER A 87 7.73 -0.18 -4.36
N TRP A 88 6.52 -0.70 -4.14
CA TRP A 88 5.41 -0.49 -5.08
C TRP A 88 4.88 0.93 -5.00
N ALA A 89 4.74 1.47 -3.80
CA ALA A 89 4.34 2.86 -3.58
C ALA A 89 5.37 3.85 -4.14
N GLU A 90 6.68 3.57 -4.01
CA GLU A 90 7.77 4.36 -4.60
C GLU A 90 7.66 4.43 -6.12
N ALA A 91 7.39 3.30 -6.77
CA ALA A 91 7.22 3.26 -8.22
C ALA A 91 5.91 3.91 -8.69
N ALA A 92 4.84 3.78 -7.90
CA ALA A 92 3.47 4.15 -8.31
C ALA A 92 3.08 5.59 -7.95
N ASN A 93 3.59 6.13 -6.85
CA ASN A 93 3.27 7.46 -6.34
C ASN A 93 4.52 8.17 -5.76
N PRO A 94 5.59 8.36 -6.55
CA PRO A 94 6.84 8.94 -6.05
C PRO A 94 6.69 10.36 -5.52
N GLU A 95 5.76 11.15 -6.07
CA GLU A 95 5.56 12.56 -5.68
C GLU A 95 4.79 12.69 -4.36
N GLY A 96 3.76 11.85 -4.15
CA GLY A 96 2.94 11.88 -2.94
C GLY A 96 3.54 11.10 -1.76
N LEU A 97 4.41 10.13 -2.04
CA LEU A 97 4.95 9.22 -1.04
C LEU A 97 5.64 9.91 0.16
N PRO A 98 6.48 10.95 0.01
CA PRO A 98 7.18 11.55 1.15
C PRO A 98 6.23 12.09 2.23
N GLU A 99 5.13 12.74 1.82
CA GLU A 99 4.13 13.27 2.75
C GLU A 99 3.33 12.14 3.42
N ILE A 100 3.07 11.06 2.68
CA ILE A 100 2.40 9.87 3.22
C ILE A 100 3.28 9.17 4.25
N LEU A 101 4.56 8.97 3.96
CA LEU A 101 5.52 8.41 4.90
C LEU A 101 5.64 9.25 6.18
N ARG A 102 5.49 10.58 6.07
CA ARG A 102 5.46 11.48 7.24
C ARG A 102 4.24 11.28 8.11
N GLN A 103 3.08 11.04 7.50
CA GLN A 103 1.85 10.77 8.23
C GLN A 103 1.84 9.37 8.85
N ILE A 104 2.42 8.36 8.18
CA ILE A 104 2.53 6.99 8.71
C ILE A 104 3.50 6.91 9.88
N GLY A 105 4.62 7.64 9.80
CA GLY A 105 5.67 7.60 10.83
C GLY A 105 6.42 6.27 10.89
N PRO A 106 7.14 6.01 11.99
CA PRO A 106 7.95 4.79 12.13
C PRO A 106 7.12 3.50 12.00
N VAL A 107 7.72 2.45 11.42
CA VAL A 107 7.12 1.12 11.25
C VAL A 107 7.95 0.09 11.99
N GLU A 108 7.39 -0.56 12.99
CA GLU A 108 8.07 -1.51 13.90
C GLU A 108 7.93 -2.96 13.40
N ALA A 109 8.55 -3.26 12.26
CA ALA A 109 8.37 -4.55 11.60
C ALA A 109 8.93 -5.72 12.42
N LEU A 110 8.17 -6.81 12.48
CA LEU A 110 8.58 -8.04 13.15
C LEU A 110 9.43 -8.92 12.21
N ILE A 111 10.54 -9.44 12.72
CA ILE A 111 11.45 -10.34 12.00
C ILE A 111 11.58 -11.62 12.82
N ASP A 112 11.22 -12.77 12.23
CA ASP A 112 11.40 -14.09 12.85
C ASP A 112 12.85 -14.28 13.31
N ASP A 113 13.01 -14.58 14.60
CA ASP A 113 14.29 -14.91 15.21
C ASP A 113 14.07 -15.97 16.30
N PRO A 114 14.33 -17.25 16.02
CA PRO A 114 14.11 -18.33 16.99
C PRO A 114 15.07 -18.26 18.19
N SER A 115 16.08 -17.39 18.16
CA SER A 115 16.98 -17.15 19.29
C SER A 115 16.47 -16.05 20.23
N ALA A 116 15.51 -15.23 19.80
CA ALA A 116 14.88 -14.21 20.62
C ALA A 116 13.86 -14.81 21.61
N PRO A 117 13.68 -14.20 22.80
CA PRO A 117 12.74 -14.72 23.81
C PRO A 117 11.31 -14.91 23.31
N ASP A 118 10.84 -13.99 22.47
CA ASP A 118 9.47 -13.99 21.92
C ASP A 118 9.39 -14.64 20.52
N GLY A 119 10.50 -15.19 20.02
CA GLY A 119 10.59 -15.78 18.67
C GLY A 119 10.73 -14.76 17.54
N TYR A 120 10.89 -13.46 17.86
CA TYR A 120 11.11 -12.41 16.88
C TYR A 120 11.93 -11.24 17.46
N ILE A 121 12.48 -10.43 16.58
CA ILE A 121 13.04 -9.10 16.87
C ILE A 121 12.22 -8.03 16.16
N VAL A 122 12.32 -6.79 16.65
CA VAL A 122 11.66 -5.63 16.05
C VAL A 122 12.69 -4.81 15.28
N ARG A 123 12.37 -4.42 14.05
CA ARG A 123 13.15 -3.47 13.25
C ARG A 123 12.32 -2.25 12.87
N THR A 124 12.80 -1.10 13.31
CA THR A 124 12.20 0.19 12.97
C THR A 124 12.58 0.61 11.55
N ASN A 125 11.57 0.71 10.69
CA ASN A 125 11.63 1.31 9.37
C ASN A 125 11.04 2.73 9.43
N ASN A 126 11.33 3.56 8.42
CA ASN A 126 10.76 4.92 8.31
C ASN A 126 11.02 5.82 9.55
N ALA A 127 12.11 5.58 10.28
CA ALA A 127 12.38 6.17 11.60
C ALA A 127 12.63 7.69 11.57
N GLU A 128 13.15 8.22 10.46
CA GLU A 128 13.56 9.63 10.36
C GLU A 128 12.40 10.57 10.00
N VAL A 129 11.20 10.03 9.72
CA VAL A 129 10.09 10.86 9.29
C VAL A 129 9.33 11.36 10.51
N THR A 130 9.72 12.56 10.96
CA THR A 130 9.12 13.26 12.10
C THR A 130 7.87 14.01 11.64
N PRO A 131 6.73 13.94 12.37
CA PRO A 131 5.53 14.69 12.04
C PRO A 131 5.74 16.21 12.03
#